data_AF-A0A804QUH3-F1
#
_entry.id   AF-A0A804QUH3-F1
#
_cell.length_a   1.000
_cell.length_b   1.000
_cell.length_c   1.000
_cell.angle_alpha   90.00
_cell.angle_beta   90.00
_cell.angle_gamma   90.00
#
_symmetry.space_group_name_H-M   'P 1'
#
loop_
_entity.id
_entity.type
_entity.pdbx_description
1 polymer ?
#
loop_
_entity_poly.entity_id
_entity_poly.type
_entity_poly.pdbx_seq_one_letter_code
_entity_poly.pdbx_strand_id
1 'polypeptide(L)'
;MNIYGDNGLACLTKISGASSASTVSPLPHMFVVKDLVVDMTNFYSQYKSVEPWLKRKDQPLQQGKEIPQTKADRAKLDGMYECILCACCSTSCSSYWWNPEEYLGPIALLHANRRQILCYRFSRRQQHKII
;
A
#
# COMPACT_ATOMS: atom_id res chain seq x y z
N MET A 1 -13.43 0.90 -6.78
CA MET A 1 -14.66 1.72 -6.85
C MET A 1 -15.56 1.32 -5.68
N ASN A 2 -16.58 2.11 -5.39
CA ASN A 2 -17.54 1.79 -4.33
C ASN A 2 -18.77 1.10 -4.94
N ILE A 3 -19.10 -0.10 -4.46
CA ILE A 3 -20.14 -0.97 -5.00
C ILE A 3 -21.01 -1.41 -3.81
N TYR A 4 -22.32 -1.14 -3.87
CA TYR A 4 -23.24 -1.39 -2.75
C TYR A 4 -22.84 -0.69 -1.43
N GLY A 5 -22.08 0.41 -1.49
CA GLY A 5 -21.59 1.13 -0.30
C GLY A 5 -20.18 0.73 0.14
N ASP A 6 -19.63 -0.38 -0.38
CA ASP A 6 -18.32 -0.89 0.02
C ASP A 6 -17.26 -0.71 -1.07
N ASN A 7 -16.03 -0.39 -0.65
CA ASN A 7 -14.90 -0.27 -1.57
C ASN A 7 -14.41 -1.66 -2.01
N GLY A 8 -14.53 -1.94 -3.30
CA GLY A 8 -14.20 -3.25 -3.87
C GLY A 8 -13.55 -3.20 -5.24
N LEU A 9 -13.03 -4.36 -5.64
CA LEU A 9 -12.56 -4.63 -6.99
C LEU A 9 -13.75 -5.14 -7.83
N ALA A 10 -14.24 -4.31 -8.74
CA ALA A 10 -15.41 -4.64 -9.56
C ALA A 10 -15.27 -5.96 -10.33
N CYS A 11 -14.05 -6.30 -10.78
CA CYS A 11 -13.78 -7.55 -11.49
C CYS A 11 -13.93 -8.82 -10.63
N LEU A 12 -13.95 -8.69 -9.30
CA LEU A 12 -14.14 -9.80 -8.36
C LEU A 12 -15.48 -9.73 -7.63
N THR A 13 -16.19 -8.61 -7.72
CA THR A 13 -17.51 -8.42 -7.10
C THR A 13 -18.59 -9.03 -8.00
N LYS A 14 -19.28 -10.05 -7.50
CA LYS A 14 -20.43 -10.65 -8.18
C LYS A 14 -21.61 -9.67 -8.18
N ILE A 15 -22.34 -9.63 -9.28
CA ILE A 15 -23.61 -8.91 -9.35
C ILE A 15 -24.59 -9.55 -8.38
N SER A 16 -25.21 -8.77 -7.51
CA SER A 16 -26.20 -9.28 -6.57
C SER A 16 -27.42 -9.81 -7.33
N GLY A 17 -27.93 -10.99 -6.98
CA GLY A 17 -29.22 -11.48 -7.47
C GLY A 17 -30.45 -10.80 -6.86
N ALA A 18 -30.23 -9.78 -6.01
CA ALA A 18 -31.32 -9.00 -5.41
C ALA A 18 -32.06 -8.18 -6.47
N SER A 19 -33.37 -8.01 -6.30
CA SER A 19 -34.23 -7.25 -7.23
C SER A 19 -33.97 -5.74 -7.23
N SER A 20 -33.20 -5.24 -6.27
CA SER A 20 -32.83 -3.84 -6.14
C SER A 20 -31.78 -3.41 -7.16
N ALA A 21 -31.88 -2.17 -7.64
CA ALA A 21 -30.85 -1.56 -8.46
C ALA A 21 -29.48 -1.58 -7.77
N SER A 22 -28.41 -1.86 -8.54
CA SER A 22 -27.03 -1.84 -8.05
C SER A 22 -26.46 -0.44 -8.13
N THR A 23 -25.96 0.08 -7.00
CA THR A 23 -25.30 1.39 -6.95
C THR A 23 -23.79 1.23 -7.08
N VAL A 24 -23.21 1.97 -8.03
CA VAL A 24 -21.76 2.04 -8.26
C VAL A 24 -21.34 3.51 -8.25
N SER A 25 -20.35 3.85 -7.45
CA SER A 25 -19.78 5.19 -7.34
C SER A 25 -18.24 5.14 -7.39
N PRO A 26 -17.57 6.25 -7.74
CA PRO A 26 -16.11 6.33 -7.68
C PRO A 26 -15.58 6.06 -6.26
N LEU A 27 -14.27 5.88 -6.12
CA LEU A 27 -13.68 5.74 -4.79
C LEU A 27 -13.96 6.99 -3.94
N PRO A 28 -14.42 6.84 -2.68
CA PRO A 28 -14.81 7.97 -1.85
C PRO A 28 -13.67 8.96 -1.60
N HIS A 29 -14.00 10.25 -1.50
CA HIS A 29 -13.09 11.34 -1.13
C HIS A 29 -11.84 11.49 -2.03
N MET A 30 -11.93 11.04 -3.28
CA MET A 30 -10.94 11.36 -4.31
C MET A 30 -11.56 12.30 -5.35
N PHE A 31 -10.74 13.17 -5.97
CA PHE A 31 -11.20 14.00 -7.07
C PHE A 31 -11.57 13.11 -8.27
N VAL A 32 -12.76 13.31 -8.83
CA VAL A 32 -13.23 12.52 -9.98
C VAL A 32 -12.76 13.19 -11.26
N VAL A 33 -12.04 12.45 -12.09
CA VAL A 33 -11.62 12.91 -13.43
C VAL A 33 -12.82 12.83 -14.38
N LYS A 34 -13.42 11.64 -14.48
CA LYS A 34 -14.62 11.38 -15.29
C LYS A 34 -15.25 10.05 -14.88
N ASP A 35 -16.58 10.00 -14.77
CA ASP A 35 -17.35 8.80 -14.44
C ASP A 35 -16.87 8.14 -13.13
N LEU A 36 -16.27 6.94 -13.22
CA LEU A 36 -15.73 6.19 -12.09
C LEU A 36 -14.20 6.33 -11.96
N VAL A 37 -13.57 7.12 -12.83
CA VAL A 37 -12.12 7.37 -12.83
C VAL A 37 -11.80 8.51 -11.88
N VAL A 38 -10.93 8.21 -10.91
CA VAL A 38 -10.48 9.15 -9.88
C VAL A 38 -9.02 9.56 -10.11
N ASP A 39 -8.66 10.74 -9.62
CA ASP A 39 -7.29 11.22 -9.61
C ASP A 39 -6.49 10.52 -8.51
N MET A 40 -5.46 9.79 -8.93
CA MET A 40 -4.58 9.00 -8.07
C MET A 40 -3.23 9.70 -7.78
N THR A 41 -3.07 10.95 -8.21
CA THR A 41 -1.79 11.68 -8.12
C THR A 41 -1.31 11.82 -6.67
N ASN A 42 -2.18 12.27 -5.76
CA ASN A 42 -1.83 12.39 -4.33
C ASN A 42 -1.50 11.01 -3.71
N PHE A 43 -2.31 10.00 -4.03
CA PHE A 43 -2.11 8.63 -3.56
C PHE A 43 -0.73 8.08 -3.95
N TYR A 44 -0.33 8.24 -5.21
CA TYR A 44 1.00 7.81 -5.66
C TYR A 44 2.13 8.68 -5.11
N SER A 45 1.90 9.97 -4.88
CA SER A 45 2.87 10.86 -4.23
C SER A 45 3.19 10.37 -2.81
N GLN A 46 2.18 10.02 -2.02
CA GLN A 46 2.35 9.46 -0.68
C GLN A 46 3.02 8.08 -0.69
N TYR A 47 2.68 7.23 -1.65
CA TYR A 47 3.38 5.97 -1.82
C TYR A 47 4.87 6.17 -2.14
N LYS A 48 5.22 7.20 -2.92
CA LYS A 48 6.61 7.54 -3.22
C LYS A 48 7.34 8.12 -1.99
N SER A 49 6.66 8.89 -1.15
CA SER A 49 7.27 9.55 0.03
C SER A 49 7.80 8.56 1.07
N VAL A 50 7.21 7.36 1.17
CA VAL A 50 7.72 6.29 2.07
C VAL A 50 8.92 5.53 1.50
N GLU A 51 9.33 5.85 0.27
CA GLU A 51 10.48 5.29 -0.44
C GLU A 51 10.49 3.75 -0.49
N PRO A 52 9.52 3.11 -1.15
CA PRO A 52 9.19 1.68 -1.04
C PRO A 52 10.18 0.75 -1.79
N TRP A 53 11.46 1.10 -1.85
CA TRP A 53 12.53 0.32 -2.45
C TRP A 53 13.53 -0.17 -1.39
N LEU A 54 14.36 -1.13 -1.79
CA LEU A 54 15.41 -1.66 -0.93
C LEU A 54 16.49 -0.58 -0.68
N LYS A 55 16.73 -0.25 0.60
CA LYS A 55 17.85 0.60 1.02
C LYS A 55 18.87 -0.23 1.79
N ARG A 56 20.14 -0.07 1.41
CA ARG A 56 21.29 -0.72 2.03
C ARG A 56 22.42 0.30 2.16
N LYS A 57 23.14 0.27 3.28
CA LYS A 57 24.32 1.12 3.50
C LYS A 57 25.56 0.56 2.78
N ASP A 58 25.74 -0.75 2.86
CA ASP A 58 26.92 -1.44 2.33
C ASP A 58 26.72 -1.88 0.87
N GLN A 59 27.81 -2.19 0.17
CA GLN A 59 27.74 -2.86 -1.13
C GLN A 59 27.47 -4.36 -0.94
N PRO A 60 26.94 -5.08 -1.96
CA PRO A 60 26.84 -6.54 -1.89
C PRO A 60 28.23 -7.12 -1.66
N LEU A 61 28.35 -8.13 -0.77
CA LEU A 61 29.63 -8.81 -0.50
C LEU A 61 30.28 -9.38 -1.76
N GLN A 62 29.46 -9.77 -2.75
CA GLN A 62 29.89 -10.26 -4.05
C GLN A 62 28.97 -9.65 -5.11
N GLN A 63 29.56 -8.97 -6.10
CA GLN A 63 28.81 -8.44 -7.24
C GLN A 63 28.24 -9.60 -8.06
N GLY A 64 27.01 -9.44 -8.55
CA GLY A 64 26.31 -10.44 -9.36
C GLY A 64 25.69 -11.61 -8.60
N LYS A 65 25.80 -11.65 -7.26
CA LYS A 65 25.12 -12.67 -6.45
C LYS A 65 23.90 -12.13 -5.70
N GLU A 66 22.97 -13.04 -5.46
CA GLU A 66 21.83 -12.78 -4.58
C GLU A 66 22.27 -12.54 -3.13
N ILE A 67 21.39 -11.90 -2.36
CA ILE A 67 21.61 -11.65 -0.95
C ILE A 67 20.88 -12.76 -0.18
N PRO A 68 21.56 -13.51 0.70
CA PRO A 68 20.93 -14.59 1.43
C PRO A 68 19.83 -14.05 2.36
N GLN A 69 18.62 -14.60 2.22
CA GLN A 69 17.46 -14.37 3.10
C GLN A 69 17.04 -15.69 3.77
N THR A 70 16.84 -15.69 5.10
CA THR A 70 16.30 -16.88 5.79
C THR A 70 14.81 -17.01 5.51
N LYS A 71 14.27 -18.25 5.53
CA LYS A 71 12.83 -18.49 5.39
C LYS A 71 12.01 -17.71 6.44
N ALA A 72 12.51 -17.68 7.68
CA ALA A 72 11.87 -16.94 8.77
C ALA A 72 11.83 -15.42 8.52
N ASP A 73 12.86 -14.83 7.92
CA ASP A 73 12.85 -13.40 7.58
C ASP A 73 12.03 -13.10 6.32
N ARG A 74 11.97 -14.01 5.35
CA ARG A 74 11.10 -13.88 4.18
C ARG A 74 9.62 -13.93 4.59
N ALA A 75 9.28 -14.80 5.53
CA ALA A 75 7.92 -14.96 6.04
C ALA A 75 7.38 -13.69 6.72
N LYS A 76 8.27 -12.84 7.27
CA LYS A 76 7.86 -11.54 7.85
C LYS A 76 7.27 -10.58 6.82
N LEU A 77 7.47 -10.80 5.53
CA LEU A 77 6.91 -9.95 4.48
C LEU A 77 5.49 -10.38 4.09
N ASP A 78 5.07 -11.60 4.46
CA ASP A 78 3.77 -12.15 4.11
C ASP A 78 2.64 -11.28 4.72
N GLY A 79 1.61 -11.02 3.92
CA GLY A 79 0.53 -10.07 4.17
C GLY A 79 0.81 -8.63 3.71
N MET A 80 2.06 -8.23 3.48
CA MET A 80 2.41 -6.87 3.05
C MET A 80 2.79 -6.74 1.58
N TYR A 81 3.43 -7.75 0.98
CA TYR A 81 3.85 -7.68 -0.43
C TYR A 81 2.70 -7.97 -1.40
N GLU A 82 1.61 -8.54 -0.90
CA GLU A 82 0.39 -8.90 -1.60
C GLU A 82 -0.49 -7.68 -1.92
N CYS A 83 -0.15 -6.50 -1.38
CA CYS A 83 -0.86 -5.26 -1.68
C CYS A 83 -0.72 -4.89 -3.16
N ILE A 84 -1.86 -4.77 -3.85
CA ILE A 84 -1.96 -4.43 -5.27
C ILE A 84 -2.13 -2.93 -5.55
N LEU A 85 -1.98 -2.07 -4.54
CA LEU A 85 -2.14 -0.61 -4.65
C LEU A 85 -3.50 -0.16 -5.22
N CYS A 86 -4.59 -0.85 -4.90
CA CYS A 86 -5.94 -0.51 -5.41
C CYS A 86 -6.62 0.69 -4.73
N ALA A 87 -5.97 1.31 -3.74
CA ALA A 87 -6.48 2.42 -2.92
C ALA A 87 -7.72 2.15 -2.04
N CYS A 88 -8.42 1.01 -2.18
CA CYS A 88 -9.68 0.74 -1.47
C CYS A 88 -9.63 0.96 0.04
N CYS A 89 -8.55 0.55 0.72
CA CYS A 89 -8.41 0.72 2.17
C CYS A 89 -8.09 2.17 2.59
N SER A 90 -7.42 2.94 1.72
CA SER A 90 -7.17 4.37 1.99
C SER A 90 -8.47 5.15 1.82
N THR A 91 -9.23 4.86 0.77
CA THR A 91 -10.51 5.51 0.49
C THR A 91 -11.68 4.94 1.31
N SER A 92 -11.47 3.92 2.15
CA SER A 92 -12.46 3.49 3.16
C SER A 92 -12.16 4.08 4.55
N CYS A 93 -10.99 4.70 4.72
CA CYS A 93 -10.55 5.22 6.00
C CYS A 93 -11.06 6.65 6.17
N SER A 94 -11.98 6.87 7.13
CA SER A 94 -12.47 8.21 7.46
C SER A 94 -11.35 9.17 7.84
N SER A 95 -10.28 8.70 8.51
CA SER A 95 -9.12 9.55 8.81
C SER A 95 -8.42 10.06 7.55
N TYR A 96 -8.42 9.28 6.47
CA TYR A 96 -7.83 9.69 5.19
C TYR A 96 -8.73 10.67 4.44
N TRP A 97 -10.05 10.57 4.62
CA TRP A 97 -11.00 11.49 4.01
C TRP A 97 -10.86 12.92 4.53
N TRP A 98 -10.63 13.07 5.82
CA TRP A 98 -10.55 14.38 6.47
C TRP A 98 -9.20 15.06 6.22
N ASN A 99 -8.10 14.31 6.24
CA ASN A 99 -6.74 14.87 6.14
C ASN A 99 -5.87 14.08 5.13
N PRO A 100 -6.22 14.03 3.84
CA PRO A 100 -5.47 13.26 2.85
C PRO A 100 -4.09 13.86 2.53
N GLU A 101 -3.77 15.07 3.00
CA GLU A 101 -2.46 15.70 2.77
C GLU A 101 -1.46 15.32 3.88
N GLU A 102 -1.90 15.32 5.14
CA GLU A 102 -1.06 15.02 6.30
C GLU A 102 -1.04 13.53 6.64
N TYR A 103 -2.20 12.87 6.57
CA TYR A 103 -2.29 11.44 6.88
C TYR A 103 -2.00 10.62 5.64
N LEU A 104 -0.86 9.92 5.66
CA LEU A 104 -0.38 9.09 4.54
C LEU A 104 -1.31 7.93 4.15
N GLY A 105 -2.21 7.52 5.05
CA GLY A 105 -3.13 6.43 4.81
C GLY A 105 -2.53 5.02 5.04
N PRO A 106 -3.39 4.00 5.11
CA PRO A 106 -3.00 2.63 5.45
C PRO A 106 -2.03 2.01 4.45
N ILE A 107 -2.12 2.36 3.16
CA ILE A 107 -1.26 1.78 2.12
C ILE A 107 0.18 2.27 2.26
N ALA A 108 0.37 3.58 2.43
CA ALA A 108 1.70 4.13 2.63
C ALA A 108 2.35 3.57 3.90
N LEU A 109 1.58 3.45 4.98
CA LEU A 109 2.05 2.85 6.24
C LEU A 109 2.41 1.36 6.10
N LEU A 110 1.60 0.58 5.37
CA LEU A 110 1.90 -0.82 5.08
C LEU A 110 3.22 -0.96 4.31
N HIS A 111 3.42 -0.16 3.27
CA HIS A 111 4.64 -0.20 2.47
C HIS A 111 5.87 0.37 3.19
N ALA A 112 5.69 1.34 4.10
CA ALA A 112 6.74 1.79 5.01
C ALA A 112 7.19 0.65 5.93
N ASN A 113 6.25 -0.11 6.51
CA ASN A 113 6.56 -1.27 7.34
C ASN A 113 7.27 -2.38 6.54
N ARG A 114 6.76 -2.70 5.34
CA ARG A 114 7.37 -3.65 4.41
C ARG A 114 8.81 -3.27 4.07
N ARG A 115 9.05 -2.00 3.74
CA ARG A 115 10.39 -1.46 3.46
C ARG A 115 11.28 -1.60 4.68
N GLN A 116 10.79 -1.25 5.88
CA GLN A 116 11.56 -1.32 7.10
C GLN A 116 12.01 -2.76 7.40
N ILE A 117 11.12 -3.74 7.29
CA ILE A 117 11.48 -5.15 7.49
C ILE A 117 12.56 -5.60 6.50
N LEU A 118 12.42 -5.20 5.23
CA LEU A 118 13.40 -5.53 4.20
C LEU A 118 14.76 -4.86 4.47
N CYS A 119 14.77 -3.57 4.82
CA CYS A 119 16.00 -2.77 5.02
C CYS A 119 16.69 -3.03 6.36
N TYR A 120 15.95 -3.34 7.43
CA TYR A 120 16.51 -3.53 8.77
C TYR A 120 17.56 -4.64 8.78
N ARG A 121 17.35 -5.70 8.00
CA ARG A 121 18.34 -6.78 7.82
C ARG A 121 19.66 -6.28 7.24
N PHE A 122 19.61 -5.28 6.36
CA PHE A 122 20.79 -4.69 5.74
C PHE A 122 21.52 -3.67 6.64
N SER A 123 20.91 -3.23 7.73
CA SER A 123 21.52 -2.29 8.69
C SER A 123 21.90 -2.93 10.02
N ARG A 124 21.61 -4.22 10.25
CA ARG A 124 21.87 -4.92 11.54
C ARG A 124 23.35 -5.03 11.94
N ARG A 125 24.31 -4.54 11.14
CA ARG A 125 25.69 -4.33 11.60
C ARG A 125 25.88 -3.08 12.48
N GLN A 126 24.89 -2.17 12.68
CA GLN A 126 25.14 -0.91 13.41
C GLN A 126 24.06 -0.30 14.34
N GLN A 127 22.87 -0.85 14.57
CA GLN A 127 21.80 -0.12 15.29
C GLN A 127 21.61 -0.46 16.79
N HIS A 128 22.68 -0.30 17.57
CA HIS A 128 22.61 -0.11 19.03
C HIS A 128 22.14 1.31 19.46
N LYS A 129 21.55 2.08 18.55
CA LYS A 129 21.08 3.45 18.83
C LYS A 129 19.80 3.67 18.05
N ILE A 130 18.67 3.63 18.75
CA ILE A 130 17.43 4.42 18.61
C ILE A 130 16.49 3.83 19.70
N ILE A 131 16.69 4.34 20.92
CA ILE A 131 15.58 4.84 21.73
C ILE A 131 15.39 6.28 21.26
#